data_AF-A0A356KM42-F1
#
_entry.id   AF-A0A356KM42-F1
#
_cell.length_a   1.000
_cell.length_b   1.000
_cell.length_c   1.000
_cell.angle_alpha   90.00
_cell.angle_beta   90.00
_cell.angle_gamma   90.00
#
_symmetry.space_group_name_H-M   'P 1'
#
loop_
_entity.id
_entity.type
_entity.pdbx_description
1 polymer ?
#
loop_
_entity_poly.entity_id
_entity_poly.type
_entity_poly.pdbx_seq_one_letter_code
_entity_poly.pdbx_strand_id
1 'polypeptide(L)'
;MKLATAESRSDLYPDRHLNVFVAYRSHTLDYNLTRALISTLRWSRPNLTRAFLERFARLETSANSFHFDLHACDYDDFDPAQVKQQSVLGISIAGRLAENLPPLDDAQQGALLLSMLRSPAMLNAPAEYRLDAMRKALARPELTPDDIDVLYHTLEELEEGCHPDGWIFSGEGEGLCVLIEAKLTQLLDLSQLQRYAEVYYGAEWSKDDMRLASWEEVARFFAEHRDDEDTRTSFLCGQLCDYLDLLGLGPFTGFRPYDFDMDAAHAVLPKFLKFAQRIQALAGERGLPLSEARVSATGARLDLVGYPGELCLDLHKEGMRVELRCGDGLGNQPGREAIDAILLKAGDGNPLSDAELPEGLNVRVERMRNEQGELFCERSIYSGPLVQAEFDEVLAELRRQHPPVEQARDAAGHVRQGRLSIGRLVPHSQAAGEANALEDQVLELAATLTRVARRLAEGS
;
A
#
# COMPACT_ATOMS: atom_id res chain seq x y z
N MET A 1 10.51 -10.73 -19.74
CA MET A 1 10.30 -11.79 -18.72
C MET A 1 8.82 -11.96 -18.37
N LYS A 2 8.08 -10.89 -18.02
CA LYS A 2 6.61 -10.95 -17.77
C LYS A 2 5.75 -11.50 -18.93
N LEU A 3 6.09 -11.20 -20.18
CA LEU A 3 5.36 -11.74 -21.35
C LEU A 3 5.48 -13.27 -21.49
N ALA A 4 6.65 -13.85 -21.21
CA ALA A 4 6.84 -15.30 -21.30
C ALA A 4 6.13 -16.07 -20.17
N THR A 5 6.03 -15.48 -18.97
CA THR A 5 5.26 -16.05 -17.86
C THR A 5 3.75 -15.94 -18.11
N ALA A 6 3.28 -14.80 -18.63
CA ALA A 6 1.89 -14.61 -19.03
C ALA A 6 1.49 -15.50 -20.23
N GLU A 7 2.39 -15.73 -21.19
CA GLU A 7 2.18 -16.65 -22.33
C GLU A 7 2.10 -18.12 -21.91
N SER A 8 2.79 -18.51 -20.83
CA SER A 8 2.86 -19.91 -20.37
C SER A 8 1.79 -20.29 -19.33
N ARG A 9 1.06 -19.33 -18.76
CA ARG A 9 0.02 -19.56 -17.73
C ARG A 9 -1.29 -18.81 -18.05
N SER A 10 -1.87 -19.13 -19.20
CA SER A 10 -3.11 -18.51 -19.69
C SER A 10 -4.35 -18.75 -18.82
N ASP A 11 -4.25 -19.69 -17.88
CA ASP A 11 -5.26 -20.06 -16.90
C ASP A 11 -5.30 -19.11 -15.69
N LEU A 12 -4.17 -18.48 -15.33
CA LEU A 12 -4.07 -17.52 -14.22
C LEU A 12 -4.47 -16.09 -14.61
N TYR A 13 -4.42 -15.77 -15.90
CA TYR A 13 -4.75 -14.48 -16.48
C TYR A 13 -5.79 -14.68 -17.60
N PRO A 14 -7.07 -14.95 -17.27
CA PRO A 14 -8.11 -15.12 -18.28
C PRO A 14 -8.25 -13.87 -19.16
N ASP A 15 -7.97 -12.68 -18.61
CA ASP A 15 -7.94 -11.41 -19.31
C ASP A 15 -6.51 -10.99 -19.68
N ARG A 16 -6.03 -11.48 -20.83
CA ARG A 16 -4.71 -11.17 -21.42
C ARG A 16 -4.55 -9.71 -21.87
N HIS A 17 -5.45 -8.82 -21.46
CA HIS A 17 -5.56 -7.43 -21.88
C HIS A 17 -5.15 -6.41 -20.81
N LEU A 18 -4.53 -6.85 -19.70
CA LEU A 18 -3.81 -5.99 -18.75
C LEU A 18 -2.71 -5.10 -19.40
N ASN A 19 -2.50 -5.23 -20.71
CA ASN A 19 -1.60 -4.42 -21.54
C ASN A 19 -2.11 -3.02 -21.91
N VAL A 20 -3.33 -2.58 -21.52
CA VAL A 20 -3.74 -1.19 -21.78
C VAL A 20 -2.99 -0.20 -20.86
N PHE A 21 -2.59 -0.63 -19.66
CA PHE A 21 -2.06 0.25 -18.60
C PHE A 21 -0.67 -0.19 -18.11
N VAL A 22 0.27 -0.42 -19.04
CA VAL A 22 1.63 -0.92 -18.71
C VAL A 22 2.33 0.02 -17.72
N ALA A 23 2.71 -0.51 -16.55
CA ALA A 23 3.54 0.19 -15.57
C ALA A 23 5.04 0.05 -15.90
N TYR A 24 5.69 1.18 -16.20
CA TYR A 24 7.13 1.35 -15.98
C TYR A 24 7.31 2.47 -14.95
N ARG A 25 8.26 2.27 -14.02
CA ARG A 25 8.99 3.16 -13.05
C ARG A 25 8.28 4.39 -12.42
N SER A 26 8.86 4.89 -11.32
CA SER A 26 8.17 5.66 -10.25
C SER A 26 7.55 7.00 -10.64
N HIS A 27 8.13 7.82 -11.53
CA HIS A 27 7.49 9.07 -11.99
C HIS A 27 6.50 8.85 -13.14
N THR A 28 6.63 7.73 -13.83
CA THR A 28 5.71 7.33 -14.88
C THR A 28 4.44 6.68 -14.32
N LEU A 29 4.35 6.36 -13.04
CA LEU A 29 3.18 5.67 -12.50
C LEU A 29 1.97 6.58 -12.35
N ASP A 30 2.13 7.78 -11.78
CA ASP A 30 1.09 8.82 -11.68
C ASP A 30 0.51 9.11 -13.07
N TYR A 31 1.41 9.41 -14.02
CA TYR A 31 1.04 9.64 -15.40
C TYR A 31 0.39 8.43 -16.09
N ASN A 32 0.86 7.21 -15.85
CA ASN A 32 0.21 6.00 -16.37
C ASN A 32 -1.19 5.82 -15.78
N LEU A 33 -1.39 6.22 -14.54
CA LEU A 33 -2.68 6.14 -13.88
C LEU A 33 -3.67 7.16 -14.43
N THR A 34 -3.23 8.41 -14.62
CA THR A 34 -4.05 9.43 -15.31
C THR A 34 -4.38 9.00 -16.73
N ARG A 35 -3.39 8.46 -17.46
CA ARG A 35 -3.62 7.88 -18.79
C ARG A 35 -4.63 6.75 -18.77
N ALA A 36 -4.61 5.90 -17.74
CA ALA A 36 -5.56 4.81 -17.59
C ALA A 36 -6.98 5.33 -17.39
N LEU A 37 -7.15 6.32 -16.51
CA LEU A 37 -8.41 7.01 -16.27
C LEU A 37 -8.94 7.67 -17.55
N ILE A 38 -8.11 8.50 -18.21
CA ILE A 38 -8.48 9.22 -19.42
C ILE A 38 -8.81 8.27 -20.57
N SER A 39 -8.03 7.20 -20.76
CA SER A 39 -8.31 6.20 -21.80
C SER A 39 -9.63 5.47 -21.54
N THR A 40 -9.91 5.13 -20.28
CA THR A 40 -11.17 4.49 -19.88
C THR A 40 -12.35 5.40 -20.24
N LEU A 41 -12.29 6.67 -19.88
CA LEU A 41 -13.35 7.64 -20.20
C LEU A 41 -13.47 7.87 -21.71
N ARG A 42 -12.36 8.05 -22.42
CA ARG A 42 -12.32 8.33 -23.87
C ARG A 42 -12.93 7.23 -24.72
N TRP A 43 -12.67 5.98 -24.35
CA TRP A 43 -13.09 4.82 -25.15
C TRP A 43 -14.40 4.19 -24.68
N SER A 44 -14.95 4.64 -23.55
CA SER A 44 -16.28 4.25 -23.06
C SER A 44 -17.41 5.05 -23.75
N ARG A 45 -18.67 4.73 -23.43
CA ARG A 45 -19.80 5.55 -23.89
C ARG A 45 -19.78 6.95 -23.23
N PRO A 46 -20.20 8.02 -23.94
CA PRO A 46 -20.23 9.38 -23.38
C PRO A 46 -21.05 9.53 -22.09
N ASN A 47 -22.04 8.66 -21.85
CA ASN A 47 -22.81 8.64 -20.61
C ASN A 47 -21.93 8.42 -19.37
N LEU A 48 -20.88 7.60 -19.48
CA LEU A 48 -19.95 7.37 -18.38
C LEU A 48 -19.18 8.64 -18.06
N THR A 49 -18.71 9.37 -19.08
CA THR A 49 -18.03 10.67 -18.91
C THR A 49 -18.95 11.69 -18.27
N ARG A 50 -20.22 11.77 -18.68
CA ARG A 50 -21.22 12.64 -18.03
C ARG A 50 -21.38 12.30 -16.54
N ALA A 51 -21.58 11.03 -16.22
CA ALA A 51 -21.72 10.57 -14.84
C ALA A 51 -20.46 10.86 -14.00
N PHE A 52 -19.27 10.71 -14.60
CA PHE A 52 -18.00 11.03 -13.96
C PHE A 52 -17.88 12.53 -13.66
N LEU A 53 -18.17 13.39 -14.65
CA LEU A 53 -18.13 14.85 -14.50
C LEU A 53 -19.16 15.36 -13.48
N GLU A 54 -20.37 14.81 -13.48
CA GLU A 54 -21.40 15.15 -12.50
C GLU A 54 -20.95 14.78 -11.09
N ARG A 55 -20.39 13.57 -10.90
CA ARG A 55 -19.96 13.09 -9.58
C ARG A 55 -18.74 13.82 -9.03
N PHE A 56 -17.69 13.98 -9.84
CA PHE A 56 -16.39 14.45 -9.36
C PHE A 56 -16.14 15.92 -9.66
N ALA A 57 -16.51 16.41 -10.85
CA ALA A 57 -16.34 17.81 -11.21
C ALA A 57 -17.53 18.71 -10.79
N ARG A 58 -18.67 18.09 -10.42
CA ARG A 58 -19.96 18.76 -10.16
C ARG A 58 -20.45 19.56 -11.36
N LEU A 59 -20.26 19.02 -12.55
CA LEU A 59 -20.67 19.63 -13.81
C LEU A 59 -21.81 18.83 -14.45
N GLU A 60 -22.96 19.47 -14.65
CA GLU A 60 -24.08 18.91 -15.40
C GLU A 60 -23.96 19.30 -16.87
N THR A 61 -23.96 18.31 -17.76
CA THR A 61 -23.80 18.57 -19.20
C THR A 61 -24.69 17.68 -20.06
N SER A 62 -25.22 18.27 -21.13
CA SER A 62 -25.94 17.57 -22.19
C SER A 62 -25.03 17.19 -23.38
N ALA A 63 -23.73 17.52 -23.32
CA ALA A 63 -22.76 17.20 -24.35
C ALA A 63 -22.75 15.69 -24.64
N ASN A 64 -22.77 15.34 -25.93
CA ASN A 64 -22.72 13.96 -26.42
C ASN A 64 -21.34 13.58 -26.93
N SER A 65 -20.45 14.55 -27.14
CA SER A 65 -19.05 14.31 -27.46
C SER A 65 -18.12 15.03 -26.49
N PHE A 66 -16.99 14.39 -26.23
CA PHE A 66 -15.93 14.87 -25.34
C PHE A 66 -14.59 14.68 -26.02
N HIS A 67 -13.70 15.61 -25.78
CA HIS A 67 -12.30 15.55 -26.14
C HIS A 67 -11.48 15.31 -24.88
N PHE A 68 -10.35 14.65 -25.08
CA PHE A 68 -9.49 14.20 -24.00
C PHE A 68 -8.03 14.42 -24.38
N ASP A 69 -7.26 14.93 -23.45
CA ASP A 69 -5.82 15.10 -23.60
C ASP A 69 -5.06 14.69 -22.33
N LEU A 70 -3.78 14.39 -22.48
CA LEU A 70 -2.86 14.07 -21.38
C LEU A 70 -1.83 15.18 -21.13
N HIS A 71 -1.78 16.18 -22.00
CA HIS A 71 -0.94 17.36 -21.87
C HIS A 71 -1.71 18.61 -22.29
N ALA A 72 -1.07 19.78 -22.21
CA ALA A 72 -1.68 21.06 -22.56
C ALA A 72 -2.39 21.00 -23.93
N CYS A 73 -3.59 21.58 -23.96
CA CYS A 73 -4.47 21.63 -25.12
C CYS A 73 -3.87 22.53 -26.22
N ASP A 74 -3.29 21.95 -27.28
CA ASP A 74 -2.86 22.67 -28.50
C ASP A 74 -4.01 22.84 -29.51
N TYR A 75 -5.26 22.91 -29.06
CA TYR A 75 -6.39 23.11 -29.97
C TYR A 75 -6.55 24.60 -30.26
N ASP A 76 -6.11 25.03 -31.46
CA ASP A 76 -6.24 26.39 -31.97
C ASP A 76 -7.68 26.97 -31.86
N ASP A 77 -8.69 26.09 -31.83
CA ASP A 77 -10.12 26.44 -31.82
C ASP A 77 -10.80 26.30 -30.43
N PHE A 78 -10.06 25.96 -29.36
CA PHE A 78 -10.65 25.79 -28.03
C PHE A 78 -9.91 26.63 -26.98
N ASP A 79 -10.62 27.63 -26.43
CA ASP A 79 -10.12 28.45 -25.33
C ASP A 79 -10.78 28.02 -24.00
N PRO A 80 -10.05 27.37 -23.08
CA PRO A 80 -10.58 26.96 -21.78
C PRO A 80 -11.06 28.14 -20.92
N ALA A 81 -10.56 29.36 -21.15
CA ALA A 81 -11.01 30.54 -20.42
C ALA A 81 -12.40 31.02 -20.87
N GLN A 82 -12.88 30.62 -22.06
CA GLN A 82 -14.16 31.07 -22.63
C GLN A 82 -15.31 30.08 -22.40
N VAL A 83 -15.05 28.87 -21.91
CA VAL A 83 -16.13 27.91 -21.62
C VAL A 83 -16.94 28.33 -20.39
N LYS A 84 -18.25 28.03 -20.38
CA LYS A 84 -19.12 28.42 -19.27
C LYS A 84 -18.90 27.59 -18.01
N GLN A 85 -18.52 26.32 -18.18
CA GLN A 85 -18.29 25.39 -17.08
C GLN A 85 -16.80 25.03 -16.98
N GLN A 86 -16.18 25.40 -15.87
CA GLN A 86 -14.76 25.18 -15.59
C GLN A 86 -14.62 24.38 -14.30
N SER A 87 -13.63 23.48 -14.24
CA SER A 87 -13.35 22.72 -13.02
C SER A 87 -11.88 22.30 -12.97
N VAL A 88 -11.32 22.29 -11.77
CA VAL A 88 -10.02 21.67 -11.47
C VAL A 88 -10.29 20.51 -10.53
N LEU A 89 -10.02 19.30 -11.00
CA LEU A 89 -10.21 18.04 -10.29
C LEU A 89 -8.85 17.46 -9.86
N GLY A 90 -8.58 17.53 -8.56
CA GLY A 90 -7.48 16.84 -7.92
C GLY A 90 -7.86 15.43 -7.47
N ILE A 91 -7.03 14.44 -7.78
CA ILE A 91 -7.18 13.05 -7.35
C ILE A 91 -5.90 12.62 -6.62
N SER A 92 -6.03 12.12 -5.41
CA SER A 92 -4.89 11.56 -4.63
C SER A 92 -5.29 10.29 -3.89
N ILE A 93 -4.39 9.68 -3.13
CA ILE A 93 -4.77 8.52 -2.31
C ILE A 93 -5.86 8.91 -1.31
N ALA A 94 -5.72 10.04 -0.60
CA ALA A 94 -6.69 10.44 0.41
C ALA A 94 -7.77 11.41 -0.11
N GLY A 95 -7.64 11.98 -1.30
CA GLY A 95 -8.56 12.98 -1.84
C GLY A 95 -8.58 14.27 -1.02
N ARG A 96 -7.42 14.69 -0.50
CA ARG A 96 -7.26 15.87 0.36
C ARG A 96 -6.07 16.72 -0.05
N LEU A 97 -6.06 17.98 0.39
CA LEU A 97 -4.97 18.93 0.19
C LEU A 97 -3.95 18.85 1.33
N ALA A 98 -2.70 19.20 1.03
CA ALA A 98 -1.64 19.45 2.00
C ALA A 98 -1.79 20.86 2.58
N GLU A 99 -2.43 20.99 3.74
CA GLU A 99 -2.79 22.30 4.32
C GLU A 99 -1.59 23.04 4.95
N ASN A 100 -0.48 22.34 5.18
CA ASN A 100 0.67 22.88 5.90
C ASN A 100 1.78 23.42 4.98
N LEU A 101 1.63 23.25 3.65
CA LEU A 101 2.62 23.71 2.69
C LEU A 101 2.54 25.22 2.45
N PRO A 102 3.70 25.89 2.31
CA PRO A 102 3.71 27.28 1.87
C PRO A 102 3.37 27.36 0.36
N PRO A 103 2.87 28.52 -0.11
CA PRO A 103 2.80 28.79 -1.54
C PRO A 103 4.17 28.66 -2.20
N LEU A 104 4.22 28.07 -3.40
CA LEU A 104 5.45 27.81 -4.17
C LEU A 104 5.59 28.80 -5.34
N ASP A 105 5.47 30.10 -5.03
CA ASP A 105 5.46 31.17 -6.04
C ASP A 105 6.87 31.70 -6.35
N ASP A 106 7.83 31.52 -5.44
CA ASP A 106 9.23 31.90 -5.64
C ASP A 106 10.04 30.71 -6.21
N ALA A 107 10.36 30.80 -7.49
CA ALA A 107 11.17 29.80 -8.19
C ALA A 107 12.56 29.59 -7.58
N GLN A 108 13.18 30.61 -6.99
CA GLN A 108 14.49 30.47 -6.34
C GLN A 108 14.37 29.68 -5.03
N GLN A 109 13.34 29.98 -4.24
CA GLN A 109 13.03 29.23 -3.03
C GLN A 109 12.69 27.78 -3.37
N GLY A 110 11.86 27.54 -4.39
CA GLY A 110 11.52 26.19 -4.86
C GLY A 110 12.76 25.38 -5.28
N ALA A 111 13.64 25.97 -6.09
CA ALA A 111 14.88 25.32 -6.51
C ALA A 111 15.82 24.99 -5.32
N LEU A 112 15.90 25.87 -4.32
CA LEU A 112 16.69 25.62 -3.11
C LEU A 112 16.12 24.46 -2.29
N LEU A 113 14.79 24.42 -2.10
CA LEU A 113 14.11 23.34 -1.38
C LEU A 113 14.28 22.01 -2.11
N LEU A 114 14.12 22.00 -3.43
CA LEU A 114 14.30 20.80 -4.25
C LEU A 114 15.74 20.29 -4.16
N SER A 115 16.73 21.18 -4.27
CA SER A 115 18.15 20.85 -4.10
C SER A 115 18.44 20.25 -2.72
N MET A 116 17.83 20.80 -1.67
CA MET A 116 17.94 20.26 -0.31
C MET A 116 17.35 18.84 -0.24
N LEU A 117 16.12 18.63 -0.73
CA LEU A 117 15.44 17.34 -0.70
C LEU A 117 16.14 16.26 -1.55
N ARG A 118 16.74 16.64 -2.69
CA ARG A 118 17.54 15.76 -3.55
C ARG A 118 18.96 15.50 -3.02
N SER A 119 19.39 16.21 -1.97
CA SER A 119 20.74 16.03 -1.46
C SER A 119 20.94 14.60 -0.92
N PRO A 120 22.11 13.97 -1.12
CA PRO A 120 22.37 12.63 -0.57
C PRO A 120 22.23 12.58 0.95
N ALA A 121 22.46 13.69 1.64
CA ALA A 121 22.26 13.80 3.07
C ALA A 121 20.79 13.66 3.46
N MET A 122 19.86 14.24 2.68
CA MET A 122 18.43 14.08 2.90
C MET A 122 17.94 12.72 2.43
N LEU A 123 18.27 12.30 1.20
CA LEU A 123 17.76 11.04 0.63
C LEU A 123 18.14 9.80 1.44
N ASN A 124 19.31 9.79 2.07
CA ASN A 124 19.78 8.66 2.90
C ASN A 124 19.43 8.82 4.40
N ALA A 125 18.84 9.94 4.80
CA ALA A 125 18.49 10.16 6.20
C ALA A 125 17.19 9.44 6.59
N PRO A 126 17.05 9.03 7.86
CA PRO A 126 15.78 8.56 8.40
C PRO A 126 14.64 9.58 8.16
N ALA A 127 13.42 9.09 7.97
CA ALA A 127 12.25 9.93 7.70
C ALA A 127 12.05 11.05 8.73
N GLU A 128 12.26 10.77 10.01
CA GLU A 128 12.16 11.75 11.11
C GLU A 128 13.16 12.90 10.96
N TYR A 129 14.39 12.59 10.55
CA TYR A 129 15.41 13.63 10.31
C TYR A 129 15.04 14.51 9.13
N ARG A 130 14.56 13.91 8.03
CA ARG A 130 14.08 14.66 6.86
C ARG A 130 12.95 15.61 7.26
N LEU A 131 12.01 15.12 8.06
CA LEU A 131 10.90 15.89 8.60
C LEU A 131 11.36 17.09 9.42
N ASP A 132 12.22 16.86 10.41
CA ASP A 132 12.73 17.94 11.26
C ASP A 132 13.57 18.96 10.49
N ALA A 133 14.31 18.53 9.48
CA ALA A 133 15.07 19.43 8.61
C ALA A 133 14.13 20.34 7.80
N MET A 134 13.06 19.79 7.22
CA MET A 134 12.06 20.56 6.48
C MET A 134 11.26 21.51 7.38
N ARG A 135 10.83 21.06 8.56
CA ARG A 135 10.17 21.93 9.57
C ARG A 135 11.02 23.15 9.91
N LYS A 136 12.34 22.97 10.05
CA LYS A 136 13.28 24.08 10.30
C LYS A 136 13.47 24.97 9.07
N ALA A 137 13.67 24.38 7.90
CA ALA A 137 13.90 25.12 6.65
C ALA A 137 12.70 26.01 6.28
N LEU A 138 11.49 25.51 6.50
CA LEU A 138 10.24 26.20 6.18
C LEU A 138 9.65 26.99 7.36
N ALA A 139 10.24 26.88 8.56
CA ALA A 139 9.70 27.41 9.81
C ALA A 139 8.24 26.97 10.08
N ARG A 140 7.94 25.70 9.81
CA ARG A 140 6.61 25.08 9.87
C ARG A 140 6.63 23.82 10.74
N PRO A 141 6.54 23.92 12.07
CA PRO A 141 6.55 22.75 12.96
C PRO A 141 5.39 21.77 12.71
N GLU A 142 4.29 22.25 12.11
CA GLU A 142 3.08 21.48 11.81
C GLU A 142 3.22 20.52 10.62
N LEU A 143 4.29 20.61 9.81
CA LEU A 143 4.48 19.70 8.67
C LEU A 143 4.44 18.23 9.10
N THR A 144 3.87 17.41 8.24
CA THR A 144 3.81 15.95 8.34
C THR A 144 4.73 15.29 7.31
N PRO A 145 5.01 13.98 7.43
CA PRO A 145 5.71 13.25 6.37
C PRO A 145 5.01 13.37 5.01
N ASP A 146 3.68 13.29 4.98
CA ASP A 146 2.88 13.40 3.75
C ASP A 146 3.04 14.78 3.09
N ASP A 147 3.11 15.85 3.88
CA ASP A 147 3.36 17.20 3.34
C ASP A 147 4.70 17.27 2.62
N ILE A 148 5.74 16.58 3.14
CA ILE A 148 7.07 16.57 2.52
C ILE A 148 7.08 15.79 1.22
N ASP A 149 6.37 14.66 1.16
CA ASP A 149 6.24 13.88 -0.06
C ASP A 149 5.53 14.70 -1.16
N VAL A 150 4.48 15.45 -0.80
CA VAL A 150 3.81 16.39 -1.72
C VAL A 150 4.75 17.52 -2.13
N LEU A 151 5.44 18.15 -1.19
CA LEU A 151 6.37 19.24 -1.49
C LEU A 151 7.46 18.78 -2.46
N TYR A 152 8.04 17.61 -2.20
CA TYR A 152 9.05 17.03 -3.08
C TYR A 152 8.48 16.83 -4.49
N HIS A 153 7.31 16.18 -4.59
CA HIS A 153 6.65 15.90 -5.86
C HIS A 153 6.35 17.18 -6.66
N THR A 154 5.67 18.14 -6.05
CA THR A 154 5.29 19.39 -6.70
C THR A 154 6.52 20.18 -7.16
N LEU A 155 7.60 20.21 -6.38
CA LEU A 155 8.83 20.89 -6.79
C LEU A 155 9.49 20.23 -8.01
N GLU A 156 9.42 18.90 -8.15
CA GLU A 156 9.90 18.22 -9.37
C GLU A 156 9.08 18.62 -10.59
N GLU A 157 7.75 18.68 -10.46
CA GLU A 157 6.88 19.06 -11.58
C GLU A 157 7.00 20.54 -11.97
N LEU A 158 7.24 21.40 -10.99
CA LEU A 158 7.54 22.81 -11.22
C LEU A 158 8.83 23.01 -12.01
N GLU A 159 9.83 22.16 -11.81
CA GLU A 159 11.06 22.14 -12.61
C GLU A 159 10.81 21.70 -14.06
N GLU A 160 9.83 20.80 -14.27
CA GLU A 160 9.50 20.23 -15.59
C GLU A 160 8.47 21.03 -16.40
N GLY A 161 7.74 21.96 -15.79
CA GLY A 161 6.83 22.88 -16.49
C GLY A 161 5.38 22.90 -16.03
N CYS A 162 5.02 22.20 -14.96
CA CYS A 162 3.73 22.26 -14.25
C CYS A 162 2.49 22.36 -15.17
N HIS A 163 2.09 21.22 -15.72
CA HIS A 163 0.89 21.08 -16.54
C HIS A 163 -0.09 20.10 -15.90
N PRO A 164 -1.42 20.27 -16.08
CA PRO A 164 -2.39 19.28 -15.63
C PRO A 164 -2.11 17.92 -16.27
N ASP A 165 -2.21 16.86 -15.48
CA ASP A 165 -2.00 15.48 -15.93
C ASP A 165 -3.01 15.00 -16.98
N GLY A 166 -4.20 15.62 -17.04
CA GLY A 166 -5.24 15.25 -17.98
C GLY A 166 -6.31 16.32 -18.19
N TRP A 167 -7.02 16.20 -19.31
CA TRP A 167 -8.04 17.15 -19.75
C TRP A 167 -9.30 16.43 -20.19
N ILE A 168 -10.47 16.97 -19.83
CA ILE A 168 -11.77 16.60 -20.38
C ILE A 168 -12.49 17.87 -20.81
N PHE A 169 -12.85 17.98 -22.08
CA PHE A 169 -13.54 19.17 -22.57
C PHE A 169 -14.55 18.87 -23.66
N SER A 170 -15.48 19.79 -23.85
CA SER A 170 -16.44 19.76 -24.95
C SER A 170 -16.79 21.18 -25.37
N GLY A 171 -16.81 21.43 -26.68
CA GLY A 171 -17.34 22.67 -27.25
C GLY A 171 -18.85 22.63 -27.50
N GLU A 172 -19.52 21.51 -27.22
CA GLU A 172 -20.98 21.40 -27.39
C GLU A 172 -21.72 22.20 -26.30
N GLY A 173 -22.88 22.75 -26.68
CA GLY A 173 -23.74 23.51 -25.76
C GLY A 173 -23.08 24.80 -25.29
N GLU A 174 -22.96 24.97 -23.97
CA GLU A 174 -22.33 26.14 -23.34
C GLU A 174 -20.82 25.95 -23.10
N GLY A 175 -20.26 24.81 -23.54
CA GLY A 175 -18.86 24.47 -23.37
C GLY A 175 -18.49 24.07 -21.94
N LEU A 176 -17.59 23.10 -21.81
CA LEU A 176 -16.98 22.74 -20.53
C LEU A 176 -15.51 22.37 -20.68
N CYS A 177 -14.76 22.60 -19.62
CA CYS A 177 -13.37 22.16 -19.48
C CYS A 177 -13.14 21.69 -18.04
N VAL A 178 -12.50 20.53 -17.88
CA VAL A 178 -12.01 20.01 -16.60
C VAL A 178 -10.54 19.68 -16.72
N LEU A 179 -9.73 20.30 -15.86
CA LEU A 179 -8.31 20.01 -15.67
C LEU A 179 -8.17 18.96 -14.57
N ILE A 180 -7.42 17.90 -14.84
CA ILE A 180 -7.23 16.79 -13.91
C ILE A 180 -5.78 16.78 -13.45
N GLU A 181 -5.60 16.73 -12.14
CA GLU A 181 -4.35 16.43 -11.47
C GLU A 181 -4.51 15.13 -10.70
N ALA A 182 -3.70 14.13 -10.97
CA ALA A 182 -3.87 12.79 -10.40
C ALA A 182 -2.55 12.23 -9.89
N LYS A 183 -2.41 12.16 -8.55
CA LYS A 183 -1.16 11.79 -7.87
C LYS A 183 -1.28 10.52 -7.04
N LEU A 184 -0.16 9.86 -6.83
CA LEU A 184 -0.02 8.72 -5.90
C LEU A 184 0.45 9.14 -4.51
N THR A 185 0.58 10.44 -4.26
CA THR A 185 0.78 10.98 -2.92
C THR A 185 -0.50 10.86 -2.08
N GLN A 186 -0.35 10.94 -0.75
CA GLN A 186 -1.51 10.97 0.15
C GLN A 186 -2.36 12.22 -0.06
N LEU A 187 -1.71 13.36 -0.26
CA LEU A 187 -2.33 14.68 -0.37
C LEU A 187 -1.96 15.35 -1.70
N LEU A 188 -2.57 16.49 -2.01
CA LEU A 188 -2.29 17.31 -3.19
C LEU A 188 -1.81 18.69 -2.77
N ASP A 189 -0.99 19.33 -3.61
CA ASP A 189 -0.61 20.72 -3.41
C ASP A 189 -1.70 21.67 -3.91
N LEU A 190 -2.14 22.59 -3.05
CA LEU A 190 -3.14 23.59 -3.42
C LEU A 190 -2.57 24.61 -4.41
N SER A 191 -1.31 25.01 -4.26
CA SER A 191 -0.72 26.07 -5.10
C SER A 191 -0.63 25.65 -6.57
N GLN A 192 -0.35 24.38 -6.82
CA GLN A 192 -0.39 23.76 -8.14
C GLN A 192 -1.80 23.79 -8.76
N LEU A 193 -2.83 23.37 -8.02
CA LEU A 193 -4.21 23.40 -8.52
C LEU A 193 -4.70 24.84 -8.80
N GLN A 194 -4.34 25.80 -7.93
CA GLN A 194 -4.67 27.21 -8.13
C GLN A 194 -3.99 27.78 -9.38
N ARG A 195 -2.73 27.40 -9.62
CA ARG A 195 -2.00 27.80 -10.83
C ARG A 195 -2.69 27.33 -12.11
N TYR A 196 -3.32 26.16 -12.10
CA TYR A 196 -4.09 25.71 -13.26
C TYR A 196 -5.29 26.60 -13.54
N ALA A 197 -6.05 26.98 -12.51
CA ALA A 197 -7.15 27.93 -12.67
C ALA A 197 -6.66 29.31 -13.17
N GLU A 198 -5.55 29.79 -12.64
CA GLU A 198 -4.96 31.08 -13.06
C GLU A 198 -4.51 31.03 -14.54
N VAL A 199 -3.72 30.02 -14.90
CA VAL A 199 -3.10 29.90 -16.23
C VAL A 199 -4.12 29.59 -17.32
N TYR A 200 -5.06 28.67 -17.07
CA TYR A 200 -5.95 28.16 -18.11
C TYR A 200 -7.35 28.76 -18.08
N TYR A 201 -7.80 29.28 -16.93
CA TYR A 201 -9.11 29.93 -16.82
C TYR A 201 -9.01 31.44 -16.61
N GLY A 202 -7.82 31.99 -16.34
CA GLY A 202 -7.65 33.41 -16.02
C GLY A 202 -8.35 33.80 -14.72
N ALA A 203 -8.48 32.85 -13.77
CA ALA A 203 -9.26 33.02 -12.55
C ALA A 203 -8.46 32.68 -11.29
N GLU A 204 -8.59 33.50 -10.27
CA GLU A 204 -8.06 33.21 -8.93
C GLU A 204 -9.08 32.37 -8.17
N TRP A 205 -8.73 31.12 -7.87
CA TRP A 205 -9.59 30.18 -7.15
C TRP A 205 -9.09 29.93 -5.74
N SER A 206 -10.03 29.71 -4.81
CA SER A 206 -9.77 29.30 -3.44
C SER A 206 -9.79 27.78 -3.31
N LYS A 207 -9.46 27.27 -2.11
CA LYS A 207 -9.56 25.82 -1.84
C LYS A 207 -10.97 25.26 -2.02
N ASP A 208 -12.00 26.07 -1.78
CA ASP A 208 -13.40 25.63 -1.80
C ASP A 208 -13.93 25.49 -3.25
N ASP A 209 -13.23 26.10 -4.21
CA ASP A 209 -13.49 25.98 -5.64
C ASP A 209 -12.93 24.68 -6.21
N MET A 210 -11.91 24.09 -5.56
CA MET A 210 -11.29 22.84 -6.00
C MET A 210 -12.23 21.65 -5.83
N ARG A 211 -12.11 20.69 -6.75
CA ARG A 211 -12.76 19.39 -6.65
C ARG A 211 -11.71 18.36 -6.27
N LEU A 212 -11.99 17.58 -5.25
CA LEU A 212 -11.06 16.60 -4.72
C LEU A 212 -11.75 15.24 -4.68
N ALA A 213 -11.01 14.21 -5.09
CA ALA A 213 -11.44 12.82 -5.01
C ALA A 213 -10.29 11.93 -4.57
N SER A 214 -10.61 10.86 -3.86
CA SER A 214 -9.67 9.77 -3.61
C SER A 214 -9.66 8.78 -4.78
N TRP A 215 -8.53 8.11 -5.02
CA TRP A 215 -8.50 6.98 -5.95
C TRP A 215 -9.47 5.86 -5.55
N GLU A 216 -9.78 5.72 -4.27
CA GLU A 216 -10.78 4.76 -3.81
C GLU A 216 -12.19 5.13 -4.28
N GLU A 217 -12.57 6.41 -4.23
CA GLU A 217 -13.85 6.89 -4.76
C GLU A 217 -13.94 6.72 -6.28
N VAL A 218 -12.84 7.01 -6.99
CA VAL A 218 -12.74 6.77 -8.44
C VAL A 218 -12.91 5.28 -8.74
N ALA A 219 -12.21 4.41 -8.02
CA ALA A 219 -12.34 2.96 -8.19
C ALA A 219 -13.78 2.47 -7.94
N ARG A 220 -14.45 3.01 -6.90
CA ARG A 220 -15.85 2.69 -6.59
C ARG A 220 -16.79 3.14 -7.70
N PHE A 221 -16.60 4.33 -8.26
CA PHE A 221 -17.39 4.81 -9.40
C PHE A 221 -17.29 3.87 -10.60
N PHE A 222 -16.08 3.46 -11.00
CA PHE A 222 -15.93 2.53 -12.12
C PHE A 222 -16.42 1.11 -11.77
N ALA A 223 -16.36 0.70 -10.50
CA ALA A 223 -16.92 -0.57 -10.05
C ALA A 223 -18.44 -0.64 -10.25
N GLU A 224 -19.16 0.46 -10.02
CA GLU A 224 -20.60 0.59 -10.29
C GLU A 224 -20.95 0.40 -11.78
N HIS A 225 -19.96 0.54 -12.69
CA HIS A 225 -20.11 0.41 -14.14
C HIS A 225 -19.36 -0.80 -14.72
N ARG A 226 -18.92 -1.75 -13.88
CA ARG A 226 -18.29 -2.99 -14.35
C ARG A 226 -19.23 -3.85 -15.18
N ASP A 227 -20.53 -3.80 -14.90
CA ASP A 227 -21.57 -4.57 -15.59
C ASP A 227 -22.40 -3.68 -16.54
N ASP A 228 -21.79 -2.64 -17.12
CA ASP A 228 -22.45 -1.76 -18.10
C ASP A 228 -23.00 -2.57 -19.31
N GLU A 229 -24.16 -2.17 -19.82
CA GLU A 229 -24.79 -2.81 -20.99
C GLU A 229 -23.92 -2.74 -22.25
N ASP A 230 -23.02 -1.76 -22.35
CA ASP A 230 -21.96 -1.72 -23.34
C ASP A 230 -20.81 -2.64 -22.95
N THR A 231 -20.59 -3.69 -23.74
CA THR A 231 -19.49 -4.63 -23.48
C THR A 231 -18.12 -3.96 -23.46
N ARG A 232 -17.93 -2.87 -24.22
CA ARG A 232 -16.66 -2.13 -24.24
C ARG A 232 -16.52 -1.25 -23.00
N THR A 233 -17.55 -0.50 -22.60
CA THR A 233 -17.52 0.25 -21.32
C THR A 233 -17.30 -0.71 -20.14
N SER A 234 -18.09 -1.78 -20.04
CA SER A 234 -17.96 -2.82 -19.00
C SER A 234 -16.53 -3.36 -18.93
N PHE A 235 -15.96 -3.73 -20.08
CA PHE A 235 -14.57 -4.20 -20.17
C PHE A 235 -13.56 -3.15 -19.69
N LEU A 236 -13.65 -1.90 -20.15
CA LEU A 236 -12.72 -0.83 -19.77
C LEU A 236 -12.82 -0.49 -18.28
N CYS A 237 -14.02 -0.39 -17.73
CA CYS A 237 -14.27 -0.20 -16.29
C CYS A 237 -13.66 -1.36 -15.48
N GLY A 238 -13.86 -2.61 -15.92
CA GLY A 238 -13.24 -3.79 -15.32
C GLY A 238 -11.72 -3.71 -15.29
N GLN A 239 -11.09 -3.41 -16.43
CA GLN A 239 -9.63 -3.27 -16.52
C GLN A 239 -9.09 -2.15 -15.64
N LEU A 240 -9.74 -0.98 -15.59
CA LEU A 240 -9.29 0.13 -14.74
C LEU A 240 -9.42 -0.23 -13.26
N CYS A 241 -10.54 -0.84 -12.85
CA CYS A 241 -10.70 -1.26 -11.48
C CYS A 241 -9.70 -2.35 -11.07
N ASP A 242 -9.38 -3.30 -11.96
CA ASP A 242 -8.36 -4.33 -11.68
C ASP A 242 -6.95 -3.72 -11.60
N TYR A 243 -6.66 -2.71 -12.42
CA TYR A 243 -5.42 -1.94 -12.34
C TYR A 243 -5.30 -1.15 -11.03
N LEU A 244 -6.36 -0.46 -10.62
CA LEU A 244 -6.44 0.26 -9.33
C LEU A 244 -6.33 -0.70 -8.14
N ASP A 245 -6.96 -1.88 -8.21
CA ASP A 245 -6.87 -2.93 -7.18
C ASP A 245 -5.42 -3.45 -7.06
N LEU A 246 -4.76 -3.74 -8.19
CA LEU A 246 -3.35 -4.15 -8.21
C LEU A 246 -2.44 -3.12 -7.53
N LEU A 247 -2.68 -1.83 -7.77
CA LEU A 247 -1.92 -0.74 -7.15
C LEU A 247 -2.33 -0.46 -5.68
N GLY A 248 -3.31 -1.18 -5.13
CA GLY A 248 -3.82 -0.95 -3.77
C GLY A 248 -4.62 0.34 -3.60
N LEU A 249 -5.06 0.95 -4.71
CA LEU A 249 -5.78 2.22 -4.75
C LEU A 249 -7.29 2.05 -4.68
N GLY A 250 -7.81 0.88 -5.08
CA GLY A 250 -9.22 0.52 -4.91
C GLY A 250 -9.56 0.02 -3.50
N PRO A 251 -10.85 -0.13 -3.15
CA PRO A 251 -11.26 -0.85 -1.95
C PRO A 251 -10.68 -2.27 -1.95
N PHE A 252 -10.25 -2.78 -0.80
CA PHE A 252 -9.84 -4.18 -0.72
C PHE A 252 -11.06 -5.08 -0.92
N THR A 253 -11.10 -5.81 -2.03
CA THR A 253 -12.20 -6.73 -2.37
C THR A 253 -11.83 -8.20 -2.17
N GLY A 254 -10.61 -8.46 -1.67
CA GLY A 254 -10.04 -9.80 -1.52
C GLY A 254 -8.88 -10.04 -2.48
N PHE A 255 -8.12 -11.12 -2.24
CA PHE A 255 -7.04 -11.49 -3.15
C PHE A 255 -7.56 -12.26 -4.36
N ARG A 256 -6.87 -12.10 -5.47
CA ARG A 256 -7.08 -12.82 -6.73
C ARG A 256 -6.03 -13.92 -6.87
N PRO A 257 -6.25 -14.96 -7.69
CA PRO A 257 -5.27 -16.02 -7.88
C PRO A 257 -3.87 -15.51 -8.29
N TYR A 258 -3.81 -14.45 -9.09
CA TYR A 258 -2.55 -13.85 -9.53
C TYR A 258 -1.83 -13.05 -8.43
N ASP A 259 -2.50 -12.71 -7.33
CA ASP A 259 -1.88 -12.02 -6.19
C ASP A 259 -0.86 -12.91 -5.46
N PHE A 260 -0.97 -14.24 -5.65
CA PHE A 260 -0.06 -15.25 -5.09
C PHE A 260 1.06 -15.66 -6.06
N ASP A 261 1.20 -14.97 -7.20
CA ASP A 261 2.35 -15.17 -8.09
C ASP A 261 3.60 -14.51 -7.49
N MET A 262 4.55 -15.32 -7.03
CA MET A 262 5.77 -14.85 -6.37
C MET A 262 6.64 -13.97 -7.28
N ASP A 263 6.54 -14.15 -8.61
CA ASP A 263 7.24 -13.30 -9.59
C ASP A 263 6.63 -11.89 -9.68
N ALA A 264 5.38 -11.74 -9.23
CA ALA A 264 4.62 -10.49 -9.20
C ALA A 264 4.39 -9.96 -7.78
N ALA A 265 4.84 -10.66 -6.73
CA ALA A 265 4.54 -10.35 -5.33
C ALA A 265 4.84 -8.88 -4.97
N HIS A 266 5.93 -8.30 -5.49
CA HIS A 266 6.27 -6.90 -5.26
C HIS A 266 5.20 -5.92 -5.76
N ALA A 267 4.50 -6.24 -6.85
CA ALA A 267 3.41 -5.41 -7.38
C ALA A 267 2.14 -5.48 -6.51
N VAL A 268 1.98 -6.57 -5.74
CA VAL A 268 0.81 -6.82 -4.89
C VAL A 268 1.00 -6.24 -3.48
N LEU A 269 2.23 -5.85 -3.12
CA LEU A 269 2.55 -5.30 -1.78
C LEU A 269 1.65 -4.12 -1.35
N PRO A 270 1.26 -3.16 -2.22
CA PRO A 270 0.34 -2.09 -1.82
C PRO A 270 -1.04 -2.64 -1.41
N LYS A 271 -1.61 -3.54 -2.22
CA LYS A 271 -2.88 -4.21 -1.91
C LYS A 271 -2.78 -5.02 -0.63
N PHE A 272 -1.66 -5.71 -0.43
CA PHE A 272 -1.40 -6.49 0.78
C PHE A 272 -1.26 -5.62 2.03
N LEU A 273 -0.58 -4.48 1.93
CA LEU A 273 -0.48 -3.52 3.02
C LEU A 273 -1.86 -3.00 3.42
N LYS A 274 -2.72 -2.67 2.45
CA LYS A 274 -4.10 -2.26 2.70
C LYS A 274 -4.89 -3.34 3.44
N PHE A 275 -4.73 -4.60 3.05
CA PHE A 275 -5.28 -5.73 3.80
C PHE A 275 -4.75 -5.80 5.24
N ALA A 276 -3.44 -5.68 5.44
CA ALA A 276 -2.85 -5.72 6.79
C ALA A 276 -3.32 -4.57 7.68
N GLN A 277 -3.45 -3.35 7.14
CA GLN A 277 -4.03 -2.20 7.82
C GLN A 277 -5.50 -2.41 8.17
N ARG A 278 -6.26 -3.07 7.27
CA ARG A 278 -7.65 -3.45 7.54
C ARG A 278 -7.76 -4.46 8.68
N ILE A 279 -6.90 -5.48 8.69
CA ILE A 279 -6.78 -6.45 9.79
C ILE A 279 -6.41 -5.74 11.09
N GLN A 280 -5.45 -4.81 11.06
CA GLN A 280 -5.08 -4.02 12.23
C GLN A 280 -6.27 -3.24 12.81
N ALA A 281 -7.02 -2.53 11.96
CA ALA A 281 -8.17 -1.74 12.40
C ALA A 281 -9.25 -2.63 13.05
N LEU A 282 -9.63 -3.72 12.37
CA LEU A 282 -10.62 -4.68 12.88
C LEU A 282 -10.13 -5.40 14.15
N ALA A 283 -8.84 -5.67 14.26
CA ALA A 283 -8.22 -6.24 15.45
C ALA A 283 -8.31 -5.25 16.63
N GLY A 284 -8.09 -3.96 16.39
CA GLY A 284 -8.27 -2.89 17.36
C GLY A 284 -9.71 -2.79 17.89
N GLU A 285 -10.70 -2.92 17.00
CA GLU A 285 -12.12 -2.99 17.39
C GLU A 285 -12.42 -4.21 18.30
N ARG A 286 -11.68 -5.32 18.11
CA ARG A 286 -11.77 -6.53 18.95
C ARG A 286 -10.86 -6.47 20.19
N GLY A 287 -10.18 -5.36 20.46
CA GLY A 287 -9.27 -5.19 21.59
C GLY A 287 -7.99 -6.02 21.50
N LEU A 288 -7.60 -6.45 20.30
CA LEU A 288 -6.34 -7.13 20.07
C LEU A 288 -5.18 -6.11 20.05
N PRO A 289 -4.04 -6.41 20.69
CA PRO A 289 -2.95 -5.45 20.87
C PRO A 289 -1.97 -5.50 19.69
N LEU A 290 -2.44 -5.19 18.48
CA LEU A 290 -1.58 -5.15 17.28
C LEU A 290 -1.06 -3.73 17.03
N SER A 291 0.24 -3.59 16.72
CA SER A 291 0.84 -2.33 16.28
C SER A 291 0.48 -1.99 14.82
N GLU A 292 0.99 -0.86 14.35
CA GLU A 292 0.87 -0.46 12.95
C GLU A 292 1.49 -1.47 11.99
N ALA A 293 0.76 -1.76 10.91
CA ALA A 293 1.23 -2.69 9.89
C ALA A 293 2.45 -2.12 9.15
N ARG A 294 3.53 -2.91 9.11
CA ARG A 294 4.78 -2.59 8.39
C ARG A 294 4.97 -3.55 7.22
N VAL A 295 5.37 -3.01 6.07
CA VAL A 295 5.67 -3.84 4.88
C VAL A 295 6.92 -4.68 5.11
N SER A 296 6.90 -5.91 4.63
CA SER A 296 8.05 -6.80 4.52
C SER A 296 8.19 -7.30 3.08
N ALA A 297 9.29 -7.99 2.77
CA ALA A 297 9.54 -8.49 1.41
C ALA A 297 8.43 -9.43 0.88
N THR A 298 7.72 -10.11 1.77
CA THR A 298 6.72 -11.13 1.42
C THR A 298 5.31 -10.83 1.93
N GLY A 299 5.10 -9.65 2.53
CA GLY A 299 3.80 -9.30 3.12
C GLY A 299 3.93 -8.21 4.17
N ALA A 300 3.43 -8.45 5.38
CA ALA A 300 3.34 -7.43 6.44
C ALA A 300 3.63 -7.99 7.84
N ARG A 301 4.03 -7.09 8.74
CA ARG A 301 4.34 -7.36 10.15
C ARG A 301 3.54 -6.43 11.04
N LEU A 302 2.98 -6.99 12.12
CA LEU A 302 2.26 -6.26 13.16
C LEU A 302 2.77 -6.74 14.52
N ASP A 303 3.32 -5.86 15.34
CA ASP A 303 3.85 -6.24 16.65
C ASP A 303 2.72 -6.56 17.61
N LEU A 304 2.93 -7.54 18.48
CA LEU A 304 2.02 -7.79 19.58
C LEU A 304 2.44 -6.92 20.78
N VAL A 305 1.72 -5.83 21.01
CA VAL A 305 2.01 -4.87 22.08
C VAL A 305 1.91 -5.54 23.44
N GLY A 306 3.05 -5.58 24.15
CA GLY A 306 3.16 -6.21 25.47
C GLY A 306 3.46 -7.71 25.47
N TYR A 307 3.66 -8.34 24.30
CA TYR A 307 3.93 -9.78 24.17
C TYR A 307 5.16 -10.05 23.29
N PRO A 308 5.81 -11.23 23.42
CA PRO A 308 6.96 -11.56 22.59
C PRO A 308 6.54 -11.86 21.16
N GLY A 309 7.24 -11.23 20.21
CA GLY A 309 7.07 -11.48 18.77
C GLY A 309 6.09 -10.57 18.04
N GLU A 310 5.82 -10.96 16.81
CA GLU A 310 4.97 -10.21 15.86
C GLU A 310 4.06 -11.16 15.09
N LEU A 311 2.90 -10.66 14.68
CA LEU A 311 2.03 -11.29 13.71
C LEU A 311 2.57 -11.04 12.30
N CYS A 312 2.91 -12.11 11.61
CA CYS A 312 3.35 -12.13 10.23
C CYS A 312 2.19 -12.56 9.33
N LEU A 313 1.88 -11.71 8.35
CA LEU A 313 1.00 -12.03 7.23
C LEU A 313 1.91 -12.14 5.99
N ASP A 314 2.14 -13.34 5.47
CA ASP A 314 3.02 -13.58 4.32
C ASP A 314 2.27 -14.25 3.16
N LEU A 315 2.45 -13.74 1.95
CA LEU A 315 1.95 -14.37 0.73
C LEU A 315 2.89 -15.49 0.27
N HIS A 316 2.30 -16.63 -0.07
CA HIS A 316 2.97 -17.79 -0.63
C HIS A 316 2.17 -18.32 -1.82
N LYS A 317 2.83 -19.07 -2.71
CA LYS A 317 2.15 -19.74 -3.83
C LYS A 317 0.99 -20.63 -3.36
N GLU A 318 1.12 -21.25 -2.18
CA GLU A 318 0.12 -22.14 -1.61
C GLU A 318 -1.01 -21.41 -0.85
N GLY A 319 -0.92 -20.09 -0.66
CA GLY A 319 -1.91 -19.28 0.05
C GLY A 319 -1.27 -18.23 0.95
N MET A 320 -1.97 -17.82 2.01
CA MET A 320 -1.48 -16.82 2.94
C MET A 320 -1.11 -17.45 4.27
N ARG A 321 0.11 -17.21 4.73
CA ARG A 321 0.62 -17.67 6.01
C ARG A 321 0.36 -16.61 7.07
N VAL A 322 -0.32 -17.01 8.13
CA VAL A 322 -0.60 -16.17 9.30
C VAL A 322 0.11 -16.80 10.50
N GLU A 323 1.19 -16.18 10.96
CA GLU A 323 2.09 -16.74 11.97
C GLU A 323 2.42 -15.72 13.06
N LEU A 324 2.44 -16.16 14.32
CA LEU A 324 3.24 -15.54 15.37
C LEU A 324 4.70 -15.90 15.12
N ARG A 325 5.58 -14.90 15.01
CA ARG A 325 7.03 -15.11 14.95
C ARG A 325 7.70 -14.43 16.13
N CYS A 326 8.49 -15.21 16.87
CA CYS A 326 9.34 -14.75 17.95
C CYS A 326 10.80 -15.00 17.54
N GLY A 327 11.69 -14.02 17.73
CA GLY A 327 13.09 -14.13 17.30
C GLY A 327 13.44 -13.37 16.02
N ASP A 328 12.50 -12.63 15.42
CA ASP A 328 12.79 -11.69 14.33
C ASP A 328 13.15 -10.30 14.91
N GLY A 329 14.08 -9.60 14.27
CA GLY A 329 14.68 -8.34 14.76
C GLY A 329 13.79 -7.10 14.70
N LEU A 330 12.50 -7.25 14.36
CA LEU A 330 11.63 -6.11 14.03
C LEU A 330 10.56 -5.83 15.09
N GLY A 331 10.32 -6.72 16.06
CA GLY A 331 9.23 -6.60 17.04
C GLY A 331 9.52 -5.74 18.29
N ASN A 332 8.52 -5.63 19.20
CA ASN A 332 8.62 -4.92 20.50
C ASN A 332 9.74 -5.46 21.42
N GLN A 333 10.08 -6.73 21.26
CA GLN A 333 11.27 -7.36 21.83
C GLN A 333 12.07 -7.95 20.67
N PRO A 334 12.96 -7.16 20.06
CA PRO A 334 13.58 -7.54 18.80
C PRO A 334 14.55 -8.71 19.00
N GLY A 335 14.46 -9.69 18.11
CA GLY A 335 15.46 -10.75 17.96
C GLY A 335 15.57 -11.63 19.20
N ARG A 336 16.77 -11.67 19.79
CA ARG A 336 17.11 -12.64 20.84
C ARG A 336 16.30 -12.48 22.11
N GLU A 337 15.98 -11.24 22.49
CA GLU A 337 15.31 -10.93 23.76
C GLU A 337 13.96 -11.62 23.89
N ALA A 338 13.17 -11.68 22.80
CA ALA A 338 11.90 -12.38 22.80
C ALA A 338 12.06 -13.89 23.08
N ILE A 339 13.08 -14.53 22.51
CA ILE A 339 13.33 -15.96 22.73
C ILE A 339 13.88 -16.22 24.12
N ASP A 340 14.81 -15.39 24.58
CA ASP A 340 15.34 -15.46 25.95
C ASP A 340 14.21 -15.33 26.97
N ALA A 341 13.27 -14.40 26.76
CA ALA A 341 12.09 -14.23 27.61
C ALA A 341 11.19 -15.48 27.62
N ILE A 342 10.90 -16.04 26.44
CA ILE A 342 10.08 -17.27 26.32
C ILE A 342 10.75 -18.44 27.04
N LEU A 343 12.04 -18.67 26.80
CA LEU A 343 12.78 -19.79 27.39
C LEU A 343 12.92 -19.64 28.91
N LEU A 344 13.12 -18.41 29.39
CA LEU A 344 13.18 -18.11 30.82
C LEU A 344 11.83 -18.37 31.51
N LYS A 345 10.73 -17.95 30.89
CA LYS A 345 9.37 -18.11 31.43
C LYS A 345 8.86 -19.54 31.38
N ALA A 346 9.22 -20.28 30.33
CA ALA A 346 8.92 -21.71 30.25
C ALA A 346 9.65 -22.50 31.35
N GLY A 347 10.87 -22.10 31.74
CA GLY A 347 11.66 -22.85 32.72
C GLY A 347 11.90 -24.28 32.22
N ASP A 348 11.39 -25.27 32.96
CA ASP A 348 11.38 -26.69 32.55
C ASP A 348 9.97 -27.17 32.11
N GLY A 349 8.96 -26.29 32.14
CA GLY A 349 7.57 -26.62 31.87
C GLY A 349 7.08 -26.17 30.50
N ASN A 350 5.99 -26.79 30.06
CA ASN A 350 5.29 -26.45 28.84
C ASN A 350 4.28 -25.31 29.10
N PRO A 351 4.53 -24.07 28.61
CA PRO A 351 3.62 -22.94 28.82
C PRO A 351 2.29 -23.09 28.08
N LEU A 352 2.18 -24.05 27.16
CA LEU A 352 0.96 -24.34 26.42
C LEU A 352 0.22 -25.56 26.97
N SER A 353 0.69 -26.21 28.04
CA SER A 353 0.12 -27.45 28.58
C SER A 353 -1.38 -27.40 28.90
N ASP A 354 -1.93 -26.24 29.26
CA ASP A 354 -3.36 -26.03 29.54
C ASP A 354 -4.06 -25.09 28.54
N ALA A 355 -3.44 -24.82 27.38
CA ALA A 355 -4.02 -23.94 26.38
C ALA A 355 -5.01 -24.69 25.48
N GLU A 356 -6.25 -24.20 25.36
CA GLU A 356 -7.16 -24.67 24.30
C GLU A 356 -6.72 -24.06 22.96
N LEU A 357 -6.04 -24.88 22.15
CA LEU A 357 -5.54 -24.50 20.83
C LEU A 357 -6.43 -25.10 19.73
N PRO A 358 -6.83 -24.31 18.73
CA PRO A 358 -7.56 -24.85 17.59
C PRO A 358 -6.67 -25.80 16.77
N GLU A 359 -7.31 -26.77 16.14
CA GLU A 359 -6.63 -27.69 15.23
C GLU A 359 -6.02 -26.96 14.02
N GLY A 360 -4.96 -27.54 13.46
CA GLY A 360 -4.34 -27.06 12.22
C GLY A 360 -3.32 -25.92 12.38
N LEU A 361 -2.97 -25.55 13.61
CA LEU A 361 -1.75 -24.79 13.86
C LEU A 361 -0.53 -25.66 13.61
N ASN A 362 0.50 -25.05 13.03
CA ASN A 362 1.83 -25.63 12.87
C ASN A 362 2.83 -24.83 13.70
N VAL A 363 3.90 -25.51 14.09
CA VAL A 363 5.03 -24.90 14.78
C VAL A 363 6.32 -25.18 14.03
N ARG A 364 7.18 -24.18 13.96
CA ARG A 364 8.46 -24.22 13.29
C ARG A 364 9.56 -23.66 14.19
N VAL A 365 10.67 -24.38 14.28
CA VAL A 365 11.92 -23.88 14.89
C VAL A 365 12.97 -23.74 13.80
N GLU A 366 13.48 -22.53 13.67
CA GLU A 366 14.50 -22.18 12.68
C GLU A 366 15.79 -21.78 13.36
N ARG A 367 16.91 -22.13 12.73
CA ARG A 367 18.21 -21.57 13.04
C ARG A 367 18.43 -20.37 12.15
N MET A 368 18.56 -19.21 12.78
CA MET A 368 18.89 -17.96 12.13
C MET A 368 20.37 -17.64 12.32
N ARG A 369 20.95 -17.01 11.31
CA ARG A 369 22.32 -16.48 11.34
C ARG A 369 22.27 -15.01 10.95
N ASN A 370 22.91 -14.16 11.76
CA ASN A 370 23.10 -12.76 11.42
C ASN A 370 24.44 -12.59 10.69
N GLU A 371 24.37 -12.23 9.41
CA GLU A 371 25.52 -11.90 8.58
C GLU A 371 25.44 -10.41 8.22
N GLN A 372 26.46 -9.63 8.62
CA GLN A 372 26.56 -8.20 8.31
C GLN A 372 25.37 -7.33 8.77
N GLY A 373 24.64 -7.76 9.81
CA GLY A 373 23.47 -7.04 10.33
C GLY A 373 22.14 -7.58 9.79
N GLU A 374 22.16 -8.46 8.79
CA GLU A 374 20.96 -9.07 8.22
C GLU A 374 20.76 -10.49 8.76
N LEU A 375 19.53 -10.81 9.12
CA LEU A 375 19.13 -12.11 9.66
C LEU A 375 18.61 -13.01 8.55
N PHE A 376 19.26 -14.16 8.36
CA PHE A 376 18.85 -15.16 7.38
C PHE A 376 18.52 -16.48 8.06
N CYS A 377 17.54 -17.20 7.52
CA CYS A 377 17.25 -18.56 7.94
C CYS A 377 18.31 -19.50 7.35
N GLU A 378 19.22 -20.01 8.19
CA GLU A 378 20.22 -21.00 7.79
C GLU A 378 19.56 -22.35 7.52
N ARG A 379 18.64 -22.75 8.42
CA ARG A 379 17.96 -24.05 8.34
C ARG A 379 16.68 -24.09 9.16
N SER A 380 15.62 -24.68 8.60
CA SER A 380 14.47 -25.17 9.37
C SER A 380 14.81 -26.50 10.02
N ILE A 381 14.74 -26.54 11.36
CA ILE A 381 15.18 -27.70 12.16
C ILE A 381 13.99 -28.56 12.56
N TYR A 382 12.89 -27.92 12.95
CA TYR A 382 11.63 -28.56 13.29
C TYR A 382 10.50 -27.88 12.51
N SER A 383 9.59 -28.65 11.94
CA SER A 383 8.37 -28.17 11.31
C SER A 383 7.31 -29.26 11.36
N GLY A 384 6.17 -29.00 11.98
CA GLY A 384 5.07 -29.95 12.07
C GLY A 384 3.82 -29.36 12.71
N PRO A 385 2.75 -30.16 12.84
CA PRO A 385 1.55 -29.78 13.58
C PRO A 385 1.91 -29.38 15.01
N LEU A 386 1.25 -28.35 15.55
CA LEU A 386 1.41 -27.97 16.95
C LEU A 386 0.62 -28.96 17.82
N VAL A 387 1.33 -29.96 18.34
CA VAL A 387 0.79 -30.89 19.35
C VAL A 387 1.16 -30.37 20.72
N GLN A 388 0.14 -29.96 21.49
CA GLN A 388 0.30 -29.34 22.80
C GLN A 388 1.15 -30.18 23.76
N ALA A 389 0.91 -31.50 23.83
CA ALA A 389 1.66 -32.42 24.68
C ALA A 389 3.15 -32.58 24.29
N GLU A 390 3.51 -32.23 23.06
CA GLU A 390 4.87 -32.38 22.51
C GLU A 390 5.65 -31.05 22.49
N PHE A 391 5.05 -29.95 22.99
CA PHE A 391 5.67 -28.63 22.90
C PHE A 391 6.98 -28.50 23.72
N ASP A 392 7.20 -29.37 24.71
CA ASP A 392 8.49 -29.46 25.41
C ASP A 392 9.64 -29.84 24.47
N GLU A 393 9.38 -30.67 23.46
CA GLU A 393 10.37 -31.04 22.43
C GLU A 393 10.71 -29.83 21.55
N VAL A 394 9.70 -29.03 21.22
CA VAL A 394 9.87 -27.76 20.49
C VAL A 394 10.74 -26.80 21.29
N LEU A 395 10.48 -26.63 22.58
CA LEU A 395 11.29 -25.78 23.46
C LEU A 395 12.72 -26.32 23.60
N ALA A 396 12.90 -27.63 23.74
CA ALA A 396 14.22 -28.25 23.77
C ALA A 396 15.01 -28.03 22.47
N GLU A 397 14.35 -28.09 21.31
CA GLU A 397 14.95 -27.73 20.03
C GLU A 397 15.30 -26.24 19.98
N LEU A 398 14.37 -25.37 20.39
CA LEU A 398 14.58 -23.92 20.42
C LEU A 398 15.80 -23.55 21.28
N ARG A 399 15.95 -24.13 22.48
CA ARG A 399 17.15 -23.97 23.34
C ARG A 399 18.43 -24.39 22.61
N ARG A 400 18.40 -25.52 21.91
CA ARG A 400 19.56 -26.01 21.12
C ARG A 400 19.92 -25.08 19.97
N GLN A 401 18.94 -24.39 19.39
CA GLN A 401 19.14 -23.41 18.31
C GLN A 401 19.44 -21.99 18.80
N HIS A 402 19.13 -21.67 20.06
CA HIS A 402 19.30 -20.37 20.69
C HIS A 402 20.35 -20.43 21.82
N PRO A 403 21.65 -20.61 21.51
CA PRO A 403 22.70 -20.67 22.53
C PRO A 403 22.79 -19.34 23.29
N PRO A 404 23.30 -19.31 24.55
CA PRO A 404 23.54 -18.09 25.30
C PRO A 404 24.38 -17.06 24.51
N VAL A 405 24.24 -15.77 24.82
CA VAL A 405 24.85 -14.67 24.06
C VAL A 405 26.37 -14.83 23.93
N GLU A 406 27.04 -15.36 24.96
CA GLU A 406 28.49 -15.59 24.96
C GLU A 406 28.93 -16.70 23.99
N GLN A 407 28.02 -17.62 23.66
CA GLN A 407 28.22 -18.76 22.76
C GLN A 407 27.52 -18.58 21.41
N ALA A 408 26.79 -17.48 21.24
CA ALA A 408 26.00 -17.23 20.05
C ALA A 408 26.87 -16.87 18.84
N ARG A 409 28.10 -16.40 19.06
CA ARG A 409 29.02 -16.03 17.97
C ARG A 409 29.79 -17.24 17.45
N ASP A 410 29.75 -17.46 16.14
CA ASP A 410 30.62 -18.43 15.48
C ASP A 410 32.06 -17.88 15.33
N ALA A 411 32.98 -18.70 14.82
CA ALA A 411 34.38 -18.31 14.62
C ALA A 411 34.56 -17.15 13.62
N ALA A 412 33.56 -16.87 12.78
CA ALA A 412 33.54 -15.75 11.85
C ALA A 412 32.83 -14.52 12.45
N GLY A 413 32.38 -14.58 13.71
CA GLY A 413 31.74 -13.49 14.43
C GLY A 413 30.23 -13.37 14.18
N HIS A 414 29.63 -14.26 13.38
CA HIS A 414 28.20 -14.24 13.09
C HIS A 414 27.40 -14.69 14.30
N VAL A 415 26.30 -13.99 14.59
CA VAL A 415 25.45 -14.31 15.73
C VAL A 415 24.39 -15.33 15.28
N ARG A 416 24.38 -16.49 15.93
CA ARG A 416 23.36 -17.53 15.80
C ARG A 416 22.22 -17.26 16.79
N GLN A 417 20.99 -17.44 16.34
CA GLN A 417 19.82 -17.40 17.21
C GLN A 417 18.74 -18.37 16.73
N GLY A 418 17.98 -18.95 17.66
CA GLY A 418 16.76 -19.67 17.33
C GLY A 418 15.62 -18.71 17.01
N ARG A 419 14.71 -19.12 16.13
CA ARG A 419 13.43 -18.47 15.86
C ARG A 419 12.30 -19.48 16.05
N LEU A 420 11.22 -19.03 16.68
CA LEU A 420 9.99 -19.79 16.87
C LEU A 420 8.91 -19.17 15.98
N SER A 421 8.22 -19.99 15.18
CA SER A 421 7.02 -19.59 14.46
C SER A 421 5.87 -20.52 14.81
N ILE A 422 4.70 -19.96 15.11
CA ILE A 422 3.46 -20.71 15.34
C ILE A 422 2.37 -20.09 14.47
N GLY A 423 1.68 -20.88 13.66
CA GLY A 423 0.65 -20.33 12.81
C GLY A 423 0.06 -21.32 11.83
N ARG A 424 -0.66 -20.81 10.85
CA ARG A 424 -1.38 -21.62 9.87
C ARG A 424 -1.28 -21.01 8.48
N LEU A 425 -1.25 -21.88 7.48
CA LEU A 425 -1.49 -21.51 6.09
C LEU A 425 -3.00 -21.47 5.84
N VAL A 426 -3.51 -20.30 5.48
CA VAL A 426 -4.81 -20.15 4.83
C VAL A 426 -4.63 -20.58 3.37
N PRO A 427 -5.24 -21.71 2.94
CA PRO A 427 -5.02 -22.24 1.60
C PRO A 427 -5.38 -21.21 0.53
N HIS A 428 -4.68 -21.27 -0.61
CA HIS A 428 -4.92 -20.39 -1.75
C HIS A 428 -6.40 -20.28 -2.14
N SER A 429 -7.16 -21.38 -2.12
CA SER A 429 -8.60 -21.36 -2.46
C SER A 429 -9.48 -20.59 -1.48
N GLN A 430 -9.01 -20.37 -0.25
CA GLN A 430 -9.69 -19.56 0.77
C GLN A 430 -9.15 -18.13 0.77
N ALA A 431 -7.85 -17.96 0.58
CA ALA A 431 -7.20 -16.66 0.54
C ALA A 431 -7.52 -15.88 -0.74
N ALA A 432 -7.62 -16.56 -1.88
CA ALA A 432 -8.12 -16.01 -3.13
C ALA A 432 -9.66 -16.07 -3.15
N GLY A 433 -10.29 -15.09 -2.51
CA GLY A 433 -11.74 -15.06 -2.31
C GLY A 433 -12.23 -13.68 -1.90
N GLU A 434 -13.46 -13.61 -1.39
CA GLU A 434 -14.06 -12.36 -0.90
C GLU A 434 -13.33 -11.83 0.35
N ALA A 435 -13.15 -10.51 0.43
CA ALA A 435 -12.47 -9.83 1.53
C ALA A 435 -12.95 -10.28 2.91
N ASN A 436 -14.27 -10.24 3.16
CA ASN A 436 -14.84 -10.47 4.49
C ASN A 436 -14.52 -11.86 5.04
N ALA A 437 -14.61 -12.90 4.20
CA ALA A 437 -14.35 -14.28 4.64
C ALA A 437 -12.88 -14.47 5.05
N LEU A 438 -11.96 -13.89 4.29
CA LEU A 438 -10.55 -13.93 4.63
C LEU A 438 -10.24 -13.09 5.87
N GLU A 439 -10.81 -11.90 5.98
CA GLU A 439 -10.65 -10.99 7.13
C GLU A 439 -11.05 -11.67 8.42
N ASP A 440 -12.23 -12.31 8.47
CA ASP A 440 -12.71 -13.02 9.65
C ASP A 440 -11.79 -14.18 10.03
N GLN A 441 -11.34 -14.97 9.04
CA GLN A 441 -10.43 -16.09 9.27
C GLN A 441 -9.08 -15.61 9.82
N VAL A 442 -8.52 -14.52 9.28
CA VAL A 442 -7.27 -13.95 9.78
C VAL A 442 -7.43 -13.36 11.17
N LEU A 443 -8.54 -12.69 11.46
CA LEU A 443 -8.81 -12.12 12.78
C LEU A 443 -8.97 -13.21 13.84
N GLU A 444 -9.63 -14.32 13.52
CA GLU A 444 -9.73 -15.47 14.41
C GLU A 444 -8.36 -16.09 14.71
N LEU A 445 -7.53 -16.25 13.67
CA LEU A 445 -6.15 -16.72 13.82
C LEU A 445 -5.31 -15.72 14.62
N ALA A 446 -5.40 -14.42 14.36
CA ALA A 446 -4.69 -13.38 15.10
C ALA A 446 -5.08 -13.39 16.58
N ALA A 447 -6.37 -13.50 16.91
CA ALA A 447 -6.83 -13.61 18.29
C ALA A 447 -6.27 -14.87 18.98
N THR A 448 -6.22 -15.99 18.26
CA THR A 448 -5.63 -17.24 18.76
C THR A 448 -4.13 -17.08 19.02
N LEU A 449 -3.40 -16.51 18.06
CA LEU A 449 -1.95 -16.30 18.16
C LEU A 449 -1.59 -15.30 19.26
N THR A 450 -2.42 -14.28 19.51
CA THR A 450 -2.29 -13.39 20.68
C THR A 450 -2.43 -14.16 21.99
N ARG A 451 -3.39 -15.09 22.10
CA ARG A 451 -3.52 -15.95 23.30
C ARG A 451 -2.30 -16.83 23.50
N VAL A 452 -1.74 -17.39 22.42
CA VAL A 452 -0.49 -18.17 22.45
C VAL A 452 0.67 -17.30 22.93
N ALA A 453 0.86 -16.11 22.34
CA ALA A 453 1.92 -15.18 22.72
C ALA A 453 1.85 -14.78 24.20
N ARG A 454 0.63 -14.54 24.72
CA ARG A 454 0.40 -14.29 26.15
C ARG A 454 0.85 -15.45 27.03
N ARG A 455 0.47 -16.69 26.70
CA ARG A 455 0.89 -17.88 27.46
C ARG A 455 2.40 -18.05 27.46
N LEU A 456 3.05 -17.81 26.31
CA LEU A 456 4.51 -17.84 26.20
C LEU A 456 5.19 -16.77 27.07
N ALA A 457 4.56 -15.62 27.27
CA ALA A 457 5.08 -14.53 28.11
C ALA A 457 4.86 -14.76 29.62
N GLU A 458 3.76 -15.41 29.98
CA GLU A 458 3.36 -15.62 31.37
C GLU A 458 4.07 -16.83 32.00
N GLY A 459 4.34 -17.88 31.21
CA GLY A 459 4.82 -19.19 31.70
C GLY A 459 3.66 -20.12 32.11
N SER A 460 4.01 -21.34 32.54
CA SER A 460 3.06 -22.35 33.07
C SER A 460 2.65 -22.07 34.50
#